data_AF-A0A942ICC7-F1
#
_entry.id   AF-A0A942ICC7-F1
#
_cell.length_a   1.000
_cell.length_b   1.000
_cell.length_c   1.000
_cell.angle_alpha   90.00
_cell.angle_beta   90.00
_cell.angle_gamma   90.00
#
_symmetry.space_group_name_H-M   'P 1'
#
loop_
_entity.id
_entity.type
_entity.pdbx_description
1 polymer ?
#
loop_
_entity_poly.entity_id
_entity_poly.type
_entity_poly.pdbx_seq_one_letter_code
_entity_poly.pdbx_strand_id
1 'polypeptide(L)'
;MITFDEFMEKKKKSKFKNVRCERGEAKFASKLERSYYDLLVRMKQEGKIHMFLRQVPFHLPGNVRYVADYMVFMKTVDGSFLIDIVDVKGRPTDVYKLKKKMVEDLYGIKISEVKKGDF
;
A
#
# COMPACT_ATOMS: atom_id res chain seq x y z
N MET A 1 21.98 32.63 1.09
CA MET A 1 22.84 31.52 0.64
C MET A 1 22.83 30.51 1.79
N ILE A 2 22.13 29.38 1.65
CA ILE A 2 21.98 28.39 2.72
C ILE A 2 23.21 27.47 2.69
N THR A 3 23.82 27.21 3.84
CA THR A 3 25.06 26.42 3.96
C THR A 3 24.83 24.93 3.77
N PHE A 4 25.81 24.23 3.17
CA PHE A 4 25.76 22.81 2.79
C PHE A 4 25.47 21.85 3.96
N ASP A 5 25.75 22.28 5.20
CA ASP A 5 25.51 21.51 6.41
C ASP A 5 24.03 21.50 6.85
N GLU A 6 23.25 22.54 6.54
CA GLU A 6 21.78 22.55 6.76
C GLU A 6 21.06 21.58 5.81
N PHE A 7 21.73 21.12 4.74
CA PHE A 7 21.20 20.15 3.77
C PHE A 7 21.28 18.69 4.27
N MET A 8 22.04 18.40 5.33
CA MET A 8 22.49 17.03 5.65
C MET A 8 22.01 16.45 7.00
N GLU A 9 20.87 16.86 7.54
CA GLU A 9 20.39 16.29 8.81
C GLU A 9 19.70 14.90 8.68
N LYS A 10 20.53 13.88 8.90
CA LYS A 10 20.29 12.47 9.30
C LYS A 10 18.89 11.85 9.06
N LYS A 11 18.72 11.24 7.88
CA LYS A 11 17.75 10.14 7.69
C LYS A 11 18.13 8.93 8.54
N LYS A 12 17.29 8.57 9.51
CA LYS A 12 17.30 7.24 10.16
C LYS A 12 17.35 6.16 9.06
N LYS A 13 18.39 5.32 9.07
CA LYS A 13 18.48 4.15 8.17
C LYS A 13 17.24 3.29 8.41
N SER A 14 16.37 3.17 7.40
CA SER A 14 15.28 2.21 7.45
C SER A 14 15.88 0.82 7.60
N LYS A 15 15.37 0.04 8.56
CA LYS A 15 15.83 -1.33 8.90
C LYS A 15 15.85 -2.28 7.69
N PHE A 16 15.17 -1.91 6.61
CA PHE A 16 15.19 -2.53 5.29
C PHE A 16 15.56 -1.46 4.27
N LYS A 17 16.50 -1.70 3.35
CA LYS A 17 17.04 -0.77 2.33
C LYS A 17 16.01 -0.27 1.29
N ASN A 18 14.81 0.11 1.72
CA ASN A 18 13.78 0.65 0.85
C ASN A 18 14.09 2.11 0.50
N VAL A 19 14.21 2.37 -0.80
CA VAL A 19 14.34 3.72 -1.36
C VAL A 19 12.95 4.32 -1.46
N ARG A 20 12.64 5.32 -0.64
CA ARG A 20 11.46 6.17 -0.84
C ARG A 20 11.55 6.78 -2.23
N CYS A 21 10.53 6.58 -3.04
CA CYS A 21 10.43 7.14 -4.38
C CYS A 21 9.16 7.98 -4.45
N GLU A 22 9.19 9.04 -5.26
CA GLU A 22 8.08 9.99 -5.39
C GLU A 22 7.51 9.94 -6.82
N ARG A 23 6.19 10.13 -6.94
CA ARG A 23 5.47 10.36 -8.21
C ARG A 23 4.51 11.52 -7.98
N GLY A 24 4.86 12.71 -8.47
CA GLY A 24 4.14 13.93 -8.09
C GLY A 24 4.15 14.10 -6.57
N GLU A 25 2.99 14.32 -5.96
CA GLU A 25 2.84 14.47 -4.50
C GLU A 25 2.83 13.12 -3.74
N ALA A 26 2.75 12.00 -4.46
CA ALA A 26 2.67 10.68 -3.85
C ALA A 26 4.05 10.18 -3.37
N LYS A 27 4.16 9.95 -2.06
CA LYS A 27 5.33 9.30 -1.43
C LYS A 27 5.09 7.81 -1.21
N PHE A 28 6.05 6.96 -1.55
CA PHE A 28 5.95 5.50 -1.39
C PHE A 28 6.97 4.96 -0.38
N ALA A 29 6.58 3.96 0.40
CA ALA A 29 7.48 3.32 1.37
C ALA A 29 8.43 2.33 0.70
N SER A 30 8.13 1.89 -0.52
CA SER A 30 8.97 0.99 -1.31
C SER A 30 8.89 1.25 -2.83
N LYS A 31 9.89 0.76 -3.57
CA LYS A 31 9.84 0.74 -5.05
C LYS A 31 8.72 -0.13 -5.59
N LEU A 32 8.39 -1.23 -4.88
CA LEU A 32 7.36 -2.18 -5.31
C LEU A 32 5.97 -1.58 -5.17
N GLU A 33 5.68 -0.90 -4.05
CA GLU A 33 4.44 -0.13 -3.88
C GLU A 33 4.28 0.91 -4.98
N ARG A 34 5.34 1.65 -5.33
CA ARG A 34 5.30 2.61 -6.44
C ARG A 34 4.98 1.93 -7.77
N SER A 35 5.60 0.79 -8.06
CA SER A 35 5.31 0.05 -9.31
C SER A 35 3.84 -0.41 -9.35
N TYR A 36 3.30 -0.89 -8.25
CA TYR A 36 1.89 -1.27 -8.18
C TYR A 36 0.95 -0.06 -8.32
N TYR A 37 1.34 1.09 -7.77
CA TYR A 37 0.62 2.35 -8.02
C TYR A 37 0.60 2.74 -9.50
N ASP A 38 1.75 2.67 -10.19
CA ASP A 38 1.83 2.97 -11.63
C ASP A 38 0.88 2.05 -12.43
N LEU A 39 0.78 0.76 -12.05
CA LEU A 39 -0.21 -0.18 -12.60
C LEU A 39 -1.65 0.27 -12.35
N LEU A 40 -2.01 0.59 -11.10
CA LEU A 40 -3.37 1.02 -10.77
C LEU A 40 -3.78 2.30 -11.51
N VAL A 41 -2.86 3.26 -11.67
CA VAL A 41 -3.09 4.47 -12.47
C VAL A 41 -3.42 4.10 -13.91
N ARG A 42 -2.63 3.20 -14.52
CA ARG A 42 -2.87 2.71 -15.88
C ARG A 42 -4.21 1.97 -15.99
N MET A 43 -4.51 1.05 -15.06
CA MET A 43 -5.78 0.32 -15.04
C MET A 43 -6.99 1.25 -14.91
N LYS A 44 -6.85 2.36 -14.17
CA LYS A 44 -7.88 3.38 -14.06
C LYS A 44 -8.09 4.14 -15.38
N GLN A 45 -7.00 4.51 -16.07
CA GLN A 45 -7.07 5.17 -17.38
C GLN A 45 -7.71 4.26 -18.44
N GLU A 46 -7.43 2.95 -18.37
CA GLU A 46 -8.04 1.93 -19.23
C GLU A 46 -9.50 1.59 -18.83
N GLY A 47 -10.03 2.18 -17.76
CA GLY A 47 -11.39 1.94 -17.29
C GLY A 47 -11.62 0.60 -16.59
N LYS A 48 -10.56 -0.19 -16.36
CA LYS A 48 -10.63 -1.51 -15.69
C LYS A 48 -10.93 -1.40 -14.19
N ILE A 49 -10.47 -0.33 -13.57
CA ILE A 49 -10.82 0.01 -12.18
C ILE A 49 -11.45 1.40 -12.14
N HIS A 50 -12.35 1.62 -11.20
CA HIS A 50 -13.01 2.91 -11.03
C HIS A 50 -12.13 3.91 -10.29
N MET A 51 -11.60 3.49 -9.14
CA MET A 51 -10.72 4.28 -8.30
C MET A 51 -9.94 3.38 -7.35
N PHE A 52 -8.98 3.96 -6.64
CA PHE A 52 -8.28 3.30 -5.54
C PHE A 52 -7.89 4.32 -4.47
N LEU A 53 -7.83 3.86 -3.22
CA LEU A 53 -7.29 4.60 -2.08
C LEU A 53 -5.93 4.02 -1.68
N ARG A 54 -5.17 4.79 -0.92
CA ARG A 54 -3.84 4.42 -0.42
C ARG A 54 -3.79 4.54 1.10
N GLN A 55 -2.96 3.70 1.74
CA GLN A 55 -2.69 3.78 3.18
C GLN A 55 -3.96 3.71 4.05
N VAL A 56 -4.80 2.70 3.79
CA VAL A 56 -6.14 2.59 4.36
C VAL A 56 -6.09 2.03 5.80
N PRO A 57 -6.56 2.78 6.82
CA PRO A 57 -6.63 2.30 8.20
C PRO A 57 -7.60 1.14 8.41
N PHE A 58 -7.18 0.18 9.23
CA PHE A 58 -8.05 -0.73 9.97
C PHE A 58 -7.70 -0.65 11.46
N HIS A 59 -8.72 -0.44 12.29
CA HIS A 59 -8.57 -0.35 13.74
C HIS A 59 -8.62 -1.75 14.36
N LEU A 60 -7.65 -2.08 15.20
CA LEU A 60 -7.58 -3.35 15.90
C LEU A 60 -7.69 -3.10 17.42
N PRO A 61 -8.13 -4.10 18.20
CA PRO A 61 -8.16 -4.02 19.66
C PRO A 61 -6.81 -3.61 20.25
N GLY A 62 -6.84 -2.94 21.40
CA GLY A 62 -5.62 -2.49 22.09
C GLY A 62 -4.96 -1.26 21.46
N ASN A 63 -5.74 -0.40 20.79
CA ASN A 63 -5.24 0.81 20.13
C ASN A 63 -4.15 0.53 19.07
N VAL A 64 -4.28 -0.62 18.39
CA VAL A 64 -3.39 -1.02 17.30
C VAL A 64 -4.03 -0.63 15.98
N ARG A 65 -3.22 -0.12 15.06
CA ARG A 65 -3.63 0.12 13.66
C ARG A 65 -2.92 -0.84 12.73
N TYR A 66 -3.68 -1.39 11.80
CA TYR A 66 -3.17 -1.98 10.56
C TYR A 66 -3.43 -0.98 9.43
N VAL A 67 -2.49 -0.84 8.51
CA VAL A 67 -2.61 0.09 7.38
C VAL A 67 -2.36 -0.72 6.12
N ALA A 68 -3.41 -0.90 5.32
CA ALA A 68 -3.31 -1.55 4.03
C ALA A 68 -2.68 -0.60 3.00
N ASP A 69 -1.87 -1.12 2.10
CA ASP A 69 -1.20 -0.31 1.09
C ASP A 69 -2.22 0.32 0.12
N TYR A 70 -3.20 -0.46 -0.34
CA TYR A 70 -4.23 -0.03 -1.29
C TYR A 70 -5.62 -0.61 -0.99
N MET A 71 -6.66 0.11 -1.43
CA MET A 71 -8.04 -0.39 -1.55
C MET A 71 -8.54 -0.05 -2.94
N VAL A 72 -8.83 -1.06 -3.75
CA VAL A 72 -9.12 -0.95 -5.18
C VAL A 72 -10.60 -1.21 -5.44
N PHE A 73 -11.24 -0.33 -6.20
CA PHE A 73 -12.66 -0.42 -6.55
C PHE A 73 -12.80 -0.82 -8.02
N MET A 74 -13.27 -2.03 -8.28
CA MET A 74 -13.50 -2.58 -9.61
C MET A 74 -14.99 -2.55 -9.93
N LYS A 75 -15.37 -2.12 -11.13
CA LYS A 75 -16.77 -2.19 -11.57
C LYS A 75 -17.10 -3.63 -11.95
N THR A 76 -18.21 -4.13 -11.44
CA THR A 76 -18.80 -5.39 -11.86
C THR A 76 -19.78 -5.17 -13.02
N VAL A 77 -20.23 -6.27 -13.65
CA VAL A 77 -21.16 -6.21 -14.80
C VAL A 77 -22.52 -5.65 -14.40
N ASP A 78 -22.97 -5.90 -13.17
CA ASP A 78 -24.21 -5.38 -12.58
C ASP A 78 -24.12 -3.92 -12.12
N GLY A 79 -22.97 -3.27 -12.31
CA GLY A 79 -22.77 -1.85 -11.95
C GLY A 79 -22.44 -1.61 -10.48
N SER A 80 -22.30 -2.67 -9.67
CA SER A 80 -21.78 -2.58 -8.31
C SER A 80 -20.25 -2.52 -8.30
N PHE A 81 -19.67 -2.41 -7.10
CA PHE A 81 -18.22 -2.37 -6.92
C PHE A 81 -17.73 -3.59 -6.15
N LEU A 82 -16.79 -4.32 -6.75
CA LEU A 82 -15.95 -5.26 -6.04
C LEU A 82 -14.76 -4.52 -5.44
N ILE A 83 -14.52 -4.72 -4.14
CA ILE A 83 -13.45 -4.06 -3.39
C ILE A 83 -12.36 -5.07 -3.11
N ASP A 84 -11.12 -4.75 -3.49
CA ASP A 84 -9.93 -5.54 -3.16
C ASP A 84 -9.01 -4.74 -2.23
N ILE A 85 -8.67 -5.33 -1.08
CA ILE A 85 -7.74 -4.74 -0.10
C ILE A 85 -6.38 -5.37 -0.34
N VAL A 86 -5.41 -4.56 -0.74
CA VAL A 86 -4.14 -5.06 -1.25
C VAL A 86 -2.97 -4.59 -0.40
N ASP A 87 -2.11 -5.54 -0.07
CA ASP A 87 -0.81 -5.29 0.55
C ASP A 87 0.32 -5.75 -0.36
N VAL A 88 1.20 -4.81 -0.71
CA VAL A 88 2.31 -5.05 -1.64
C VAL A 88 3.52 -5.48 -0.83
N LYS A 89 3.87 -6.77 -0.87
CA LYS A 89 4.86 -7.37 0.03
C LYS A 89 5.97 -8.07 -0.75
N GLY A 90 7.21 -7.82 -0.35
CA GLY A 90 8.37 -8.61 -0.81
C GLY A 90 8.52 -9.90 0.00
N ARG A 91 8.67 -9.76 1.33
CA ARG A 91 8.74 -10.89 2.27
C ARG A 91 7.82 -10.60 3.47
N PRO A 92 6.76 -11.39 3.71
CA PRO A 92 5.87 -11.17 4.83
C PRO A 92 6.59 -11.47 6.15
N THR A 93 6.45 -10.56 7.12
CA THR A 93 6.95 -10.75 8.49
C THR A 93 5.89 -11.40 9.36
N ASP A 94 6.27 -12.04 10.47
CA ASP A 94 5.29 -12.72 11.34
C ASP A 94 4.34 -11.74 12.02
N VAL A 95 4.83 -10.55 12.39
CA VAL A 95 3.98 -9.45 12.90
C VAL A 95 2.93 -9.03 11.87
N TYR A 96 3.33 -8.96 10.60
CA TYR A 96 2.40 -8.66 9.52
C TYR A 96 1.34 -9.76 9.37
N LYS A 97 1.75 -11.04 9.32
CA LYS A 97 0.81 -12.18 9.20
C LYS A 97 -0.22 -12.18 10.33
N LEU A 98 0.22 -11.91 11.57
CA LEU A 98 -0.66 -11.83 12.72
C LEU A 98 -1.69 -10.69 12.57
N LYS A 99 -1.24 -9.48 12.22
CA LYS A 99 -2.15 -8.34 12.02
C LYS A 99 -3.09 -8.53 10.83
N LYS A 100 -2.61 -9.13 9.73
CA LYS A 100 -3.43 -9.50 8.57
C LYS A 100 -4.56 -10.42 9.02
N LYS A 101 -4.22 -11.51 9.71
CA LYS A 101 -5.22 -12.46 10.22
C LYS A 101 -6.24 -11.78 11.14
N MET A 102 -5.78 -10.92 12.06
CA MET A 102 -6.68 -10.15 12.92
C MET A 102 -7.64 -9.27 12.14
N VAL A 103 -7.19 -8.60 11.08
CA VAL A 103 -8.06 -7.78 10.23
C VAL A 103 -9.06 -8.66 9.48
N GLU A 104 -8.60 -9.75 8.87
CA GLU A 104 -9.48 -10.66 8.14
C GLU A 104 -10.57 -11.25 9.04
N ASP A 105 -10.20 -11.69 10.25
CA ASP A 105 -11.11 -12.27 11.22
C ASP A 105 -12.09 -11.22 11.78
N LEU A 106 -11.62 -10.00 12.10
CA LEU A 106 -12.44 -8.96 12.74
C LEU A 106 -13.40 -8.27 11.77
N TYR A 107 -12.99 -8.05 10.53
CA TYR A 107 -13.76 -7.30 9.54
C TYR A 107 -14.43 -8.19 8.49
N GLY A 108 -14.18 -9.50 8.50
CA GLY A 108 -14.75 -10.44 7.52
C GLY A 108 -14.27 -10.19 6.09
N ILE A 109 -13.08 -9.59 5.92
CA ILE A 109 -12.49 -9.30 4.61
C ILE A 109 -11.30 -10.22 4.32
N LYS A 110 -10.83 -10.22 3.08
CA LYS A 110 -9.56 -10.84 2.70
C LYS A 110 -8.59 -9.79 2.22
N ILE A 111 -7.33 -9.92 2.62
CA ILE A 111 -6.24 -9.04 2.18
C ILE A 111 -5.39 -9.78 1.15
N SER A 112 -5.37 -9.25 -0.06
CA SER A 112 -4.60 -9.75 -1.19
C SER A 112 -3.12 -9.35 -1.04
N GLU A 113 -2.23 -10.33 -1.10
CA GLU A 113 -0.79 -10.09 -1.06
C GLU A 113 -0.22 -10.11 -2.47
N VAL A 114 0.32 -8.97 -2.90
CA VAL A 114 0.92 -8.84 -4.23
C VAL A 114 2.43 -8.73 -4.10
N LYS A 115 3.16 -9.56 -4.85
CA LYS A 115 4.61 -9.66 -4.87
C LYS A 115 5.18 -9.18 -6.19
N LYS A 116 6.51 -9.04 -6.23
CA LYS A 116 7.23 -8.74 -7.47
C LYS A 116 7.06 -9.91 -8.45
N GLY A 117 6.54 -9.63 -9.65
CA GLY A 117 6.30 -10.62 -10.70
C GLY A 117 4.83 -11.02 -10.87
N ASP A 118 3.97 -10.66 -9.92
CA ASP A 118 2.52 -10.88 -10.03
C ASP A 118 1.85 -9.84 -10.96
N PHE A 119 2.59 -8.79 -11.33
CA PHE A 119 2.14 -7.66 -12.14
C PHE A 119 3.30 -6.98 -12.89
#